data_AF-A0A8X7YJT7-F1
#
_entry.id   AF-A0A8X7YJT7-F1
#
_cell.length_a   1.000
_cell.length_b   1.000
_cell.length_c   1.000
_cell.angle_alpha   90.00
_cell.angle_beta   90.00
_cell.angle_gamma   90.00
#
_symmetry.space_group_name_H-M   'P 1'
#
loop_
_entity.id
_entity.type
_entity.pdbx_description
1 polymer ?
#
loop_
_entity_poly.entity_id
_entity_poly.type
_entity_poly.pdbx_seq_one_letter_code
_entity_poly.pdbx_strand_id
1 'polypeptide(L)'
;MTAITSLSFSAVNQSSSERNTFVSSLASRNLSFEGFRLRSVFSCHYGGVKASNSTSRTAIHCMSTSTDVPPTVSETKSNFLKAYKRPIPSIYNTVLQELIVQQHLMRYKKTYLYDPVFGLGLVTVYDQLMEGYPSDEDREAIFQAYIKALKEDPEQYRLVF
;
A
#
# COMPACT_ATOMS: atom_id res chain seq x y z
N MET A 1 39.22 29.05 -12.89
CA MET A 1 39.58 27.91 -12.02
C MET A 1 39.32 28.32 -10.57
N THR A 2 38.27 27.81 -9.94
CA THR A 2 37.95 28.06 -8.52
C THR A 2 37.37 26.79 -7.92
N ALA A 3 37.95 26.39 -6.79
CA ALA A 3 37.94 25.04 -6.26
C ALA A 3 36.68 24.68 -5.45
N ILE A 4 36.31 23.41 -5.56
CA ILE A 4 35.29 22.68 -4.80
C ILE A 4 35.89 22.26 -3.46
N THR A 5 35.29 22.65 -2.35
CA THR A 5 35.67 22.16 -1.01
C THR A 5 34.79 20.98 -0.65
N SER A 6 35.34 19.77 -0.80
CA SER A 6 34.79 18.52 -0.27
C SER A 6 35.11 18.38 1.22
N LEU A 7 34.14 17.98 2.04
CA LEU A 7 34.39 17.48 3.39
C LEU A 7 34.07 15.99 3.44
N SER A 8 35.13 15.20 3.59
CA SER A 8 35.12 13.76 3.79
C SER A 8 35.19 13.43 5.29
N PHE A 9 34.51 12.39 5.74
CA PHE A 9 34.78 11.75 7.03
C PHE A 9 35.25 10.31 6.81
N SER A 10 36.41 10.00 7.37
CA SER A 10 37.09 8.71 7.25
C SER A 10 36.57 7.70 8.27
N ALA A 11 36.52 6.46 7.80
CA ALA A 11 36.20 5.23 8.51
C ALA A 11 37.17 4.93 9.67
N VAL A 12 36.65 4.23 10.68
CA VAL A 12 37.44 3.60 11.74
C VAL A 12 37.52 2.07 11.50
N ASN A 13 38.77 1.64 11.27
CA ASN A 13 39.38 0.30 11.27
C ASN A 13 39.04 -0.54 12.52
N GLN A 14 39.31 -1.85 12.68
CA GLN A 14 39.86 -3.03 11.96
C GLN A 14 39.66 -4.21 12.95
N SER A 15 39.49 -5.47 12.54
CA SER A 15 40.56 -6.52 12.57
C SER A 15 39.86 -7.88 12.37
N SER A 16 40.19 -8.70 11.36
CA SER A 16 41.21 -9.80 11.32
C SER A 16 41.05 -10.80 12.50
N SER A 17 40.95 -12.12 12.34
CA SER A 17 41.68 -13.04 11.45
C SER A 17 41.06 -14.47 11.43
N GLU A 18 41.32 -15.18 10.32
CA GLU A 18 41.63 -16.62 10.21
C GLU A 18 40.59 -17.77 10.15
N ARG A 19 40.98 -18.74 9.30
CA ARG A 19 40.35 -20.00 8.89
C ARG A 19 40.58 -21.09 9.92
N ASN A 20 39.61 -21.99 10.15
CA ASN A 20 39.70 -23.43 9.86
C ASN A 20 38.55 -24.24 10.48
N THR A 21 38.13 -25.24 9.71
CA THR A 21 37.27 -26.39 10.05
C THR A 21 37.67 -27.11 11.34
N PHE A 22 36.70 -27.59 12.13
CA PHE A 22 36.69 -28.95 12.71
C PHE A 22 35.31 -29.31 13.29
N VAL A 23 34.97 -30.59 13.14
CA VAL A 23 33.76 -31.32 13.54
C VAL A 23 33.70 -31.51 15.06
N SER A 24 32.50 -31.43 15.68
CA SER A 24 31.98 -32.43 16.66
C SER A 24 30.73 -31.97 17.42
N SER A 25 29.68 -32.81 17.31
CA SER A 25 28.92 -33.42 18.40
C SER A 25 28.13 -32.58 19.42
N LEU A 26 26.80 -32.70 19.27
CA LEU A 26 25.80 -33.05 20.30
C LEU A 26 25.46 -32.05 21.43
N ALA A 27 24.14 -31.84 21.56
CA ALA A 27 23.35 -31.90 22.80
C ALA A 27 22.64 -30.59 23.25
N SER A 28 21.30 -30.72 23.24
CA SER A 28 20.36 -30.28 24.30
C SER A 28 19.76 -28.86 24.32
N ARG A 29 18.42 -28.85 24.36
CA ARG A 29 17.50 -28.14 25.30
C ARG A 29 17.54 -26.59 25.28
N ASN A 30 16.55 -25.85 24.80
CA ASN A 30 15.09 -25.77 25.06
C ASN A 30 14.68 -25.25 26.45
N LEU A 31 13.66 -24.37 26.45
CA LEU A 31 12.91 -23.66 27.53
C LEU A 31 13.54 -22.32 27.96
N SER A 32 12.81 -21.23 28.26
CA SER A 32 11.37 -20.90 28.35
C SER A 32 11.22 -19.43 28.78
N PHE A 33 10.06 -18.81 28.51
CA PHE A 33 9.27 -17.95 29.44
C PHE A 33 7.97 -17.51 28.71
N GLU A 34 6.78 -18.15 28.82
CA GLU A 34 5.78 -18.21 29.92
C GLU A 34 4.91 -16.94 30.04
N GLY A 35 3.57 -16.91 30.07
CA GLY A 35 2.47 -17.90 30.12
C GLY A 35 1.17 -17.31 29.51
N PHE A 36 0.10 -18.07 29.27
CA PHE A 36 -0.97 -18.33 30.24
C PHE A 36 -1.64 -19.71 30.02
N ARG A 37 -2.12 -20.28 31.12
CA ARG A 37 -2.56 -21.66 31.38
C ARG A 37 -3.86 -22.08 30.68
N LEU A 38 -3.88 -23.31 30.17
CA LEU A 38 -5.08 -24.16 30.18
C LEU A 38 -4.78 -25.46 30.91
N ARG A 39 -5.41 -25.65 32.06
CA ARG A 39 -5.44 -26.91 32.81
C ARG A 39 -6.84 -27.47 32.69
N SER A 40 -7.00 -28.58 31.99
CA SER A 40 -8.04 -29.55 32.32
C SER A 40 -7.50 -30.95 32.06
N VAL A 41 -7.59 -31.80 33.08
CA VAL A 41 -7.14 -33.19 33.13
C VAL A 41 -8.38 -34.09 33.05
N PHE A 42 -8.16 -35.37 32.72
CA PHE A 42 -9.08 -36.53 32.64
C PHE A 42 -9.76 -36.72 31.28
N SER A 43 -9.96 -37.91 30.71
CA SER A 43 -9.36 -39.26 30.78
C SER A 43 -10.13 -40.12 29.75
N CYS A 44 -9.46 -41.11 29.16
CA CYS A 44 -9.94 -42.35 28.49
C CYS A 44 -11.21 -42.41 27.59
N HIS A 45 -10.93 -42.70 26.31
CA HIS A 45 -11.41 -43.83 25.46
C HIS A 45 -12.82 -43.89 24.79
N TYR A 46 -12.73 -44.34 23.53
CA TYR A 46 -13.73 -44.91 22.60
C TYR A 46 -14.81 -44.01 21.97
N GLY A 47 -14.85 -44.05 20.63
CA GLY A 47 -15.97 -43.59 19.83
C GLY A 47 -15.54 -42.88 18.55
N GLY A 48 -15.28 -43.63 17.49
CA GLY A 48 -15.06 -43.07 16.16
C GLY A 48 -16.36 -42.47 15.61
N VAL A 49 -16.30 -41.19 15.24
CA VAL A 49 -17.20 -40.56 14.27
C VAL A 49 -16.38 -39.64 13.38
N LYS A 50 -16.30 -39.98 12.09
CA LYS A 50 -15.68 -39.17 11.05
C LYS A 50 -16.59 -37.97 10.78
N ALA A 51 -16.34 -36.86 11.46
CA ALA A 51 -16.99 -35.59 11.16
C ALA A 51 -16.42 -35.03 9.85
N SER A 52 -17.28 -34.91 8.84
CA SER A 52 -16.99 -34.15 7.64
C SER A 52 -16.80 -32.69 8.02
N ASN A 53 -15.56 -32.21 8.01
CA ASN A 53 -15.24 -30.79 8.12
C ASN A 53 -15.68 -30.07 6.84
N SER A 54 -16.98 -29.76 6.71
CA SER A 54 -17.41 -28.67 5.85
C SER A 54 -17.25 -27.39 6.66
N THR A 55 -16.01 -26.92 6.75
CA THR A 55 -15.70 -25.63 7.37
C THR A 55 -16.14 -24.54 6.40
N SER A 56 -17.45 -24.30 6.32
CA SER A 56 -17.97 -23.10 5.69
C SER A 56 -17.48 -21.94 6.55
N ARG A 57 -16.37 -21.33 6.12
CA ARG A 57 -15.87 -20.07 6.68
C ARG A 57 -16.89 -19.00 6.30
N THR A 58 -17.98 -18.91 7.05
CA THR A 58 -18.87 -17.74 7.01
C THR A 58 -18.06 -16.57 7.54
N ALA A 59 -17.39 -15.86 6.64
CA ALA A 59 -16.83 -14.57 6.94
C ALA A 59 -18.00 -13.64 7.28
N ILE A 60 -18.06 -13.19 8.53
CA ILE A 60 -19.01 -12.17 8.95
C ILE A 60 -18.62 -10.88 8.22
N HIS A 61 -19.35 -10.56 7.16
CA HIS A 61 -19.13 -9.36 6.37
C HIS A 61 -20.14 -8.30 6.81
N CYS A 62 -19.70 -7.38 7.66
CA CYS A 62 -20.50 -6.22 8.06
C CYS A 62 -20.59 -5.26 6.87
N MET A 63 -21.65 -5.35 6.05
CA MET A 63 -21.95 -4.36 5.01
C MET A 63 -22.83 -3.26 5.57
N SER A 64 -22.29 -2.06 5.71
CA SER A 64 -23.08 -0.83 5.79
C SER A 64 -23.40 -0.37 4.37
N THR A 65 -24.56 -0.76 3.83
CA THR A 65 -25.09 -0.16 2.60
C THR A 65 -25.78 1.16 2.96
N SER A 66 -24.99 2.17 3.32
CA SER A 66 -25.47 3.54 3.50
C SER A 66 -24.76 4.43 2.49
N THR A 67 -25.50 4.92 1.50
CA THR A 67 -25.04 5.86 0.46
C THR A 67 -24.64 7.25 0.98
N ASP A 68 -24.76 7.48 2.29
CA ASP A 68 -24.49 8.76 2.96
C ASP A 68 -23.09 8.83 3.62
N VAL A 69 -22.38 7.69 3.72
CA VAL A 69 -21.03 7.66 4.31
C VAL A 69 -20.00 7.96 3.21
N PRO A 70 -19.10 8.96 3.41
CA PRO A 70 -17.99 9.19 2.49
C PRO A 70 -17.15 7.92 2.30
N PRO A 71 -16.70 7.62 1.07
CA PRO A 71 -15.87 6.44 0.83
C PRO A 71 -14.57 6.54 1.62
N THR A 72 -13.94 5.40 1.85
CA THR A 72 -12.61 5.39 2.49
C THR A 72 -11.50 5.65 1.48
N VAL A 73 -10.33 6.05 1.97
CA VAL A 73 -9.12 6.17 1.15
C VAL A 73 -8.79 4.83 0.45
N SER A 74 -8.92 3.70 1.18
CA SER A 74 -8.65 2.37 0.61
C SER A 74 -9.65 2.00 -0.49
N GLU A 75 -10.92 2.38 -0.35
CA GLU A 75 -11.92 2.21 -1.39
C GLU A 75 -11.57 3.01 -2.65
N THR A 76 -11.13 4.27 -2.49
CA THR A 76 -10.69 5.12 -3.61
C THR A 76 -9.48 4.52 -4.33
N LYS A 77 -8.47 4.06 -3.58
CA LYS A 77 -7.31 3.35 -4.16
C LYS A 77 -7.71 2.07 -4.87
N SER A 78 -8.64 1.30 -4.29
CA SER A 78 -9.18 0.10 -4.92
C SER A 78 -9.92 0.43 -6.22
N ASN A 79 -10.69 1.53 -6.25
CA ASN A 79 -11.40 1.98 -7.44
C ASN A 79 -10.43 2.41 -8.55
N PHE A 80 -9.33 3.06 -8.22
CA PHE A 80 -8.26 3.37 -9.18
C PHE A 80 -7.67 2.10 -9.81
N LEU A 81 -7.30 1.11 -8.98
CA LEU A 81 -6.79 -0.19 -9.46
C LEU A 81 -7.87 -1.04 -10.16
N LYS A 82 -9.15 -0.70 -10.00
CA LYS A 82 -10.25 -1.28 -10.77
C LYS A 82 -10.40 -0.62 -12.13
N ALA A 83 -10.25 0.70 -12.19
CA ALA A 83 -10.34 1.47 -13.42
C ALA A 83 -9.12 1.26 -14.33
N TYR A 84 -7.91 1.19 -13.77
CA TYR A 84 -6.67 0.97 -14.52
C TYR A 84 -6.04 -0.39 -14.15
N LYS A 85 -6.07 -1.33 -15.10
CA LYS A 85 -5.62 -2.72 -14.90
C LYS A 85 -4.18 -3.01 -15.33
N ARG A 86 -3.55 -2.08 -16.04
CA ARG A 86 -2.18 -2.25 -16.54
C ARG A 86 -1.19 -1.92 -15.41
N PRO A 87 -0.01 -2.58 -15.38
CA PRO A 87 1.00 -2.27 -14.39
C PRO A 87 1.56 -0.86 -14.62
N ILE A 88 1.69 -0.07 -13.55
CA ILE A 88 2.32 1.25 -13.57
C ILE A 88 3.73 1.11 -13.01
N PRO A 89 4.77 1.67 -13.66
CA PRO A 89 6.12 1.69 -13.10
C PRO A 89 6.15 2.31 -11.70
N SER A 90 6.93 1.72 -10.79
CA SER A 90 6.92 2.05 -9.36
C SER A 90 7.25 3.51 -9.07
N ILE A 91 8.09 4.14 -9.90
CA ILE A 91 8.45 5.56 -9.79
C ILE A 91 7.23 6.48 -9.87
N TYR A 92 6.29 6.20 -10.78
CA TYR A 92 5.05 6.97 -10.93
C TYR A 92 3.98 6.51 -9.94
N ASN A 93 3.82 5.19 -9.75
CA ASN A 93 2.76 4.64 -8.92
C ASN A 93 2.83 5.12 -7.47
N THR A 94 4.04 5.24 -6.90
CA THR A 94 4.20 5.69 -5.50
C THR A 94 3.61 7.09 -5.32
N VAL A 95 4.01 8.04 -6.17
CA VAL A 95 3.56 9.43 -6.08
C VAL A 95 2.08 9.56 -6.47
N LEU A 96 1.61 8.80 -7.46
CA LEU A 96 0.18 8.76 -7.81
C LEU A 96 -0.70 8.34 -6.64
N GLN A 97 -0.29 7.28 -5.92
CA GLN A 97 -1.07 6.79 -4.78
C GLN A 97 -1.10 7.80 -3.63
N GLU A 98 -0.02 8.57 -3.44
CA GLU A 98 0.00 9.69 -2.49
C GLU A 98 -0.90 10.83 -2.95
N LEU A 99 -0.86 11.20 -4.24
CA LEU A 99 -1.71 12.22 -4.83
C LEU A 99 -3.20 11.85 -4.73
N ILE A 100 -3.56 10.56 -4.91
CA ILE A 100 -4.93 10.06 -4.70
C ILE A 100 -5.35 10.25 -3.24
N VAL A 101 -4.47 9.95 -2.27
CA VAL A 101 -4.79 10.09 -0.84
C VAL A 101 -5.03 11.56 -0.49
N GLN A 102 -4.14 12.43 -0.93
CA GLN A 102 -4.24 13.87 -0.66
C GLN A 102 -5.53 14.44 -1.25
N GLN A 103 -5.82 14.09 -2.50
CA GLN A 103 -7.04 14.56 -3.16
C GLN A 103 -8.31 13.99 -2.54
N HIS A 104 -8.30 12.72 -2.12
CA HIS A 104 -9.41 12.13 -1.38
C HIS A 104 -9.72 12.90 -0.10
N LEU A 105 -8.69 13.23 0.70
CA LEU A 105 -8.87 13.98 1.95
C LEU A 105 -9.40 15.39 1.69
N MET A 106 -8.96 16.03 0.61
CA MET A 106 -9.49 17.33 0.18
C MET A 106 -10.95 17.21 -0.27
N ARG A 107 -11.27 16.26 -1.13
CA ARG A 107 -12.58 16.09 -1.77
C ARG A 107 -13.72 15.79 -0.78
N TYR A 108 -13.46 14.95 0.21
CA TYR A 108 -14.46 14.53 1.19
C TYR A 108 -14.46 15.37 2.46
N LYS A 109 -13.72 16.50 2.46
CA LYS A 109 -13.82 17.50 3.53
C LYS A 109 -15.20 18.18 3.46
N LYS A 110 -15.84 18.41 4.61
CA LYS A 110 -17.20 18.98 4.70
C LYS A 110 -17.37 20.33 3.98
N THR A 111 -16.29 21.11 3.86
CA THR A 111 -16.29 22.44 3.26
C THR A 111 -15.76 22.45 1.83
N TYR A 112 -15.59 21.28 1.21
CA TYR A 112 -15.05 21.19 -0.14
C TYR A 112 -16.05 21.73 -1.16
N LEU A 113 -15.57 22.65 -1.99
CA LEU A 113 -16.21 23.11 -3.22
C LEU A 113 -15.16 23.03 -4.31
N TYR A 114 -15.58 22.61 -5.50
CA TYR A 114 -14.69 22.60 -6.66
C TYR A 114 -14.24 24.04 -6.99
N ASP A 115 -12.95 24.20 -7.20
CA ASP A 115 -12.32 25.45 -7.60
C ASP A 115 -11.57 25.21 -8.93
N PRO A 116 -11.89 25.93 -10.02
CA PRO A 116 -11.18 25.80 -11.30
C PRO A 116 -9.66 26.02 -11.19
N VAL A 117 -9.19 26.87 -10.27
CA VAL A 117 -7.75 27.10 -10.04
C VAL A 117 -7.12 25.85 -9.42
N PHE A 118 -7.82 25.21 -8.50
CA PHE A 118 -7.41 23.91 -7.96
C PHE A 118 -7.36 22.85 -9.07
N GLY A 119 -8.39 22.81 -9.93
CA GLY A 119 -8.46 21.90 -11.08
C GLY A 119 -7.26 22.04 -12.02
N LEU A 120 -6.94 23.27 -12.42
CA LEU A 120 -5.74 23.58 -13.21
C LEU A 120 -4.45 23.11 -12.51
N GLY A 121 -4.32 23.41 -11.21
CA GLY A 121 -3.17 23.02 -10.41
C GLY A 121 -2.98 21.50 -10.39
N LEU A 122 -4.08 20.75 -10.24
CA LEU A 122 -4.06 19.28 -10.24
C LEU A 122 -3.60 18.73 -11.60
N VAL A 123 -4.14 19.25 -12.71
CA VAL A 123 -3.74 18.83 -14.07
C VAL A 123 -2.27 19.15 -14.32
N THR A 124 -1.81 20.34 -13.94
CA THR A 124 -0.41 20.76 -14.12
C THR A 124 0.55 19.85 -13.34
N VAL A 125 0.25 19.56 -12.07
CA VAL A 125 1.07 18.67 -11.25
C VAL A 125 1.05 17.25 -11.81
N TYR A 126 -0.11 16.78 -12.29
CA TYR A 126 -0.23 15.47 -12.92
C TYR A 126 0.63 15.36 -14.18
N ASP A 127 0.57 16.35 -15.06
CA ASP A 127 1.31 16.35 -16.33
C ASP A 127 2.83 16.38 -16.08
N GLN A 128 3.29 17.18 -15.13
CA GLN A 128 4.70 17.20 -14.71
C GLN A 128 5.11 15.86 -14.06
N LEU A 129 4.25 15.28 -13.22
CA LEU A 129 4.53 13.99 -12.59
C LEU A 129 4.66 12.87 -13.63
N MET A 130 3.88 12.94 -14.70
CA MET A 130 3.83 11.96 -15.78
C MET A 130 4.76 12.28 -16.95
N GLU A 131 5.64 13.28 -16.78
CA GLU A 131 6.65 13.61 -17.78
C GLU A 131 7.58 12.40 -18.02
N GLY A 132 7.82 12.09 -19.29
CA GLY A 132 8.64 10.94 -19.70
C GLY A 132 7.95 9.57 -19.54
N TYR A 133 6.65 9.51 -19.22
CA TYR A 133 5.92 8.24 -19.21
C TYR A 133 5.95 7.61 -20.63
N PRO A 134 6.20 6.30 -20.80
CA PRO A 134 6.47 5.71 -22.12
C PRO A 134 5.35 5.79 -23.16
N SER A 135 4.10 5.98 -22.73
CA SER A 135 2.91 6.01 -23.58
C SER A 135 1.99 7.16 -23.17
N ASP A 136 1.72 8.07 -24.11
CA ASP A 136 0.79 9.18 -23.90
C ASP A 136 -0.66 8.69 -23.72
N GLU A 137 -1.04 7.62 -24.41
CA GLU A 137 -2.37 6.99 -24.27
C GLU A 137 -2.56 6.44 -22.85
N ASP A 138 -1.50 5.87 -22.27
CA ASP A 138 -1.51 5.35 -20.91
C ASP A 138 -1.57 6.48 -19.90
N ARG A 139 -0.83 7.57 -20.14
CA ARG A 139 -0.90 8.79 -19.31
C ARG A 139 -2.33 9.31 -19.27
N GLU A 140 -3.03 9.36 -20.40
CA GLU A 140 -4.42 9.79 -20.42
C GLU A 140 -5.36 8.81 -19.72
N ALA A 141 -5.20 7.51 -19.98
CA ALA A 141 -6.02 6.48 -19.35
C ALA A 141 -5.86 6.45 -17.81
N ILE A 142 -4.63 6.67 -17.33
CA ILE A 142 -4.34 6.80 -15.90
C ILE A 142 -5.01 8.04 -15.32
N PHE A 143 -4.97 9.18 -16.02
CA PHE A 143 -5.62 10.42 -15.58
C PHE A 143 -7.13 10.22 -15.42
N GLN A 144 -7.77 9.65 -16.45
CA GLN A 144 -9.19 9.35 -16.40
C GLN A 144 -9.54 8.38 -15.27
N ALA A 145 -8.72 7.33 -15.07
CA ALA A 145 -8.92 6.39 -13.98
C ALA A 145 -8.75 7.05 -12.59
N TYR A 146 -7.79 7.97 -12.46
CA TYR A 146 -7.53 8.74 -11.26
C TYR A 146 -8.73 9.63 -10.88
N ILE A 147 -9.24 10.43 -11.82
CA ILE A 147 -10.39 11.33 -11.56
C ILE A 147 -11.67 10.52 -11.30
N LYS A 148 -11.92 9.46 -12.09
CA LYS A 148 -13.09 8.58 -11.89
C LYS A 148 -13.05 7.85 -10.56
N ALA A 149 -11.86 7.49 -10.04
CA ALA A 149 -11.73 6.85 -8.74
C ALA A 149 -12.22 7.75 -7.59
N LEU A 150 -12.11 9.08 -7.75
CA LEU A 150 -12.59 10.11 -6.83
C LEU A 150 -14.06 10.48 -7.05
N LYS A 151 -14.75 9.81 -7.98
CA LYS A 151 -16.13 10.09 -8.40
C LYS A 151 -16.30 11.50 -8.98
N GLU A 152 -15.30 11.94 -9.73
CA GLU A 152 -15.32 13.23 -10.42
C GLU A 152 -15.30 13.04 -11.94
N ASP A 153 -15.53 14.13 -12.66
CA ASP A 153 -15.56 14.14 -14.12
C ASP A 153 -14.19 14.59 -14.68
N PRO A 154 -13.44 13.72 -15.40
CA PRO A 154 -12.17 14.10 -16.01
C PRO A 154 -12.29 15.23 -17.03
N GLU A 155 -13.43 15.33 -17.72
CA GLU A 155 -13.66 16.39 -18.70
C GLU A 155 -13.70 17.75 -18.01
N GLN A 156 -14.31 17.86 -16.82
CA GLN A 156 -14.34 19.10 -16.02
C GLN A 156 -12.93 19.62 -15.70
N TYR A 157 -11.93 18.75 -15.57
CA TYR A 157 -10.54 19.15 -15.30
C TYR A 157 -9.79 19.57 -16.57
N ARG A 158 -10.12 19.01 -17.73
CA ARG A 158 -9.47 19.28 -19.02
C ARG A 158 -10.14 20.39 -19.84
N LEU A 159 -11.44 20.64 -19.64
CA LEU A 159 -12.19 21.68 -20.36
C LEU A 159 -11.73 23.11 -20.09
N VAL A 160 -10.91 23.32 -19.06
CA VAL A 160 -10.49 24.65 -18.65
C VAL A 160 -9.35 25.20 -19.53
N PHE A 161 -8.71 24.39 -20.42
CA PHE A 161 -7.60 24.84 -21.29
C PHE A 161 -7.54 24.11 -22.64
#